data_AF-A0A3D3E816-F1
#
_entry.id   AF-A0A3D3E816-F1
#
_cell.length_a   1.000
_cell.length_b   1.000
_cell.length_c   1.000
_cell.angle_alpha   90.00
_cell.angle_beta   90.00
_cell.angle_gamma   90.00
#
_symmetry.space_group_name_H-M   'P 1'
#
loop_
_entity.id
_entity.type
_entity.pdbx_description
1 polymer ?
#
loop_
_entity_poly.entity_id
_entity_poly.type
_entity_poly.pdbx_seq_one_letter_code
_entity_poly.pdbx_strand_id
1 'polypeptide(L)'
;MDGDSFSLELCDDISRIAAPDWDSIAGTQNPFVCHAFLAALEAGKAVGGDTGWDPLHLVMRDDGGKLIAAMPHYLKHHSYGEYIFDHSWANGFMRAGGQYYPKMLAAIPFTPATGPRLLTGTATGGRRQQLIRG
;
A
#
# COMPACT_ATOMS: atom_id res chain seq x y z
N MET A 1 -8.61 28.51 -9.17
CA MET A 1 -8.74 27.05 -8.98
C MET A 1 -7.98 26.81 -7.71
N ASP A 2 -8.67 26.91 -6.57
CA ASP A 2 -8.03 26.70 -5.28
C ASP A 2 -7.69 25.21 -5.24
N GLY A 3 -6.40 24.91 -5.37
CA GLY A 3 -5.92 23.55 -5.34
C GLY A 3 -6.12 23.03 -3.92
N ASP A 4 -7.02 22.07 -3.74
CA ASP A 4 -7.09 21.31 -2.50
C ASP A 4 -5.67 20.81 -2.17
N SER A 5 -5.11 21.31 -1.07
CA SER A 5 -3.77 20.92 -0.63
C SER A 5 -3.88 19.62 0.16
N PHE A 6 -2.88 18.75 -0.04
CA PHE A 6 -2.79 17.45 0.58
C PHE A 6 -1.33 17.07 0.84
N SER A 7 -1.07 16.28 1.88
CA SER A 7 0.23 15.68 2.17
C SER A 7 0.22 14.20 1.75
N LEU A 8 1.38 13.71 1.30
CA LEU A 8 1.63 12.28 1.08
C LEU A 8 2.74 11.82 2.02
N GLU A 9 2.47 10.75 2.74
CA GLU A 9 3.32 10.22 3.80
C GLU A 9 3.50 8.70 3.65
N LEU A 10 4.64 8.19 4.13
CA LEU A 10 4.90 6.76 4.24
C LEU A 10 4.68 6.34 5.70
N CYS A 11 3.90 5.28 5.90
CA CYS A 11 3.58 4.72 7.21
C CYS A 11 4.08 3.28 7.29
N ASP A 12 5.11 3.06 8.09
CA ASP A 12 5.83 1.79 8.28
C ASP A 12 5.13 0.82 9.25
N ASP A 13 4.01 1.22 9.83
CA ASP A 13 3.23 0.40 10.76
C ASP A 13 1.75 0.82 10.71
N ILE A 14 0.86 -0.12 10.36
CA ILE A 14 -0.57 0.15 10.21
C ILE A 14 -1.25 0.55 11.53
N SER A 15 -0.67 0.16 12.68
CA SER A 15 -1.19 0.52 14.00
C SER A 15 -1.08 2.01 14.32
N ARG A 16 -0.24 2.76 13.57
CA ARG A 16 -0.15 4.23 13.66
C ARG A 16 -1.34 4.94 13.02
N ILE A 17 -2.19 4.22 12.29
CA ILE A 17 -3.42 4.73 11.70
C ILE A 17 -4.59 4.13 12.48
N ALA A 18 -5.52 4.98 12.92
CA ALA A 18 -6.71 4.51 13.60
C ALA A 18 -7.56 3.64 12.65
N ALA A 19 -7.99 2.47 13.12
CA ALA A 19 -8.78 1.54 12.31
C ALA A 19 -10.03 2.19 11.67
N PRO A 20 -10.83 3.01 12.39
CA PRO A 20 -11.98 3.69 11.78
C PRO A 20 -11.60 4.63 10.63
N ASP A 21 -10.46 5.31 10.71
CA ASP A 21 -9.99 6.22 9.66
C ASP A 21 -9.61 5.43 8.41
N TRP A 22 -8.84 4.36 8.59
CA TRP A 22 -8.44 3.47 7.49
C TRP A 22 -9.64 2.80 6.84
N ASP A 23 -10.52 2.19 7.65
CA ASP A 23 -11.66 1.45 7.14
C ASP A 23 -12.69 2.37 6.45
N SER A 24 -12.73 3.66 6.80
CA SER A 24 -13.57 4.65 6.10
C SER A 24 -13.19 4.82 4.63
N ILE A 25 -11.91 4.63 4.28
CA ILE A 25 -11.41 4.73 2.90
C ILE A 25 -11.21 3.38 2.23
N ALA A 26 -11.01 2.31 3.01
CA ALA A 26 -10.92 0.94 2.50
C ALA A 26 -12.29 0.40 2.04
N GLY A 27 -13.35 0.80 2.74
CA GLY A 27 -14.69 0.26 2.56
C GLY A 27 -14.79 -1.18 3.07
N THR A 28 -15.96 -1.80 2.86
CA THR A 28 -16.30 -3.13 3.42
C THR A 28 -16.29 -4.25 2.39
N GLN A 29 -16.02 -3.93 1.12
CA GLN A 29 -16.17 -4.88 0.00
C GLN A 29 -15.04 -5.89 -0.11
N ASN A 30 -13.86 -5.58 0.45
CA ASN A 30 -12.70 -6.44 0.35
C ASN A 30 -12.02 -6.58 1.72
N PRO A 31 -12.11 -7.75 2.37
CA PRO A 31 -11.59 -7.93 3.73
C PRO A 31 -10.06 -7.82 3.80
N PHE A 32 -9.37 -8.02 2.68
CA PHE A 32 -7.92 -8.04 2.62
C PHE A 32 -7.28 -6.64 2.63
N VAL A 33 -8.10 -5.59 2.51
CA VAL A 33 -7.65 -4.19 2.66
C VAL A 33 -8.17 -3.56 3.95
N CYS A 34 -8.95 -4.28 4.76
CA CYS A 34 -9.38 -3.79 6.07
C CYS A 34 -8.18 -3.67 7.02
N HIS A 35 -8.25 -2.69 7.92
CA HIS A 35 -7.20 -2.42 8.90
C HIS A 35 -6.84 -3.67 9.69
N ALA A 36 -7.86 -4.37 10.22
CA ALA A 36 -7.68 -5.57 11.03
C ALA A 36 -6.90 -6.68 10.33
N PHE A 37 -7.07 -6.84 9.01
CA PHE A 37 -6.34 -7.86 8.25
C PHE A 37 -4.85 -7.49 8.12
N LEU A 38 -4.56 -6.23 7.74
CA LEU A 38 -3.19 -5.74 7.62
C LEU A 38 -2.47 -5.76 8.97
N ALA A 39 -3.16 -5.34 10.04
CA ALA A 39 -2.65 -5.39 11.40
C ALA A 39 -2.33 -6.83 11.83
N ALA A 40 -3.16 -7.81 11.44
CA ALA A 40 -2.88 -9.22 11.73
C ALA A 40 -1.63 -9.73 10.99
N LEU A 41 -1.35 -9.28 9.76
CA LEU A 41 -0.13 -9.64 9.04
C LEU A 41 1.12 -9.08 9.73
N GLU A 42 1.06 -7.81 10.16
CA GLU A 42 2.17 -7.12 10.82
C GLU A 42 2.42 -7.70 12.22
N ALA A 43 1.39 -7.78 13.06
CA ALA A 43 1.49 -8.35 14.41
C ALA A 43 1.87 -9.83 14.39
N GLY A 44 1.36 -10.57 13.40
CA GLY A 44 1.67 -11.98 13.17
C GLY A 44 3.05 -12.24 12.54
N LYS A 45 3.81 -11.19 12.21
CA LYS A 45 5.13 -11.27 11.54
C LYS A 45 5.11 -12.02 10.21
N ALA A 46 3.96 -12.01 9.53
CA ALA A 46 3.90 -12.41 8.13
C ALA A 46 4.61 -11.37 7.25
N VAL A 47 4.65 -10.11 7.71
CA VAL A 47 5.45 -9.02 7.16
C VAL A 47 6.30 -8.37 8.26
N GLY A 48 7.30 -7.61 7.86
CA GLY A 48 8.32 -6.99 8.71
C GLY A 48 9.51 -7.91 9.00
N GLY A 49 10.55 -7.38 9.64
CA GLY A 49 11.77 -8.12 9.98
C GLY A 49 12.43 -8.76 8.75
N ASP A 50 12.84 -10.03 8.85
CA ASP A 50 13.55 -10.73 7.78
C ASP A 50 12.63 -11.41 6.74
N THR A 51 11.35 -11.05 6.68
CA THR A 51 10.36 -11.64 5.74
C THR A 51 10.56 -11.16 4.29
N GLY A 52 11.38 -10.12 4.11
CA GLY A 52 11.56 -9.44 2.83
C GLY A 52 10.34 -8.63 2.38
N TRP A 53 9.40 -8.36 3.29
CA TRP A 53 8.25 -7.48 3.16
C TRP A 53 8.29 -6.43 4.26
N ASP A 54 8.80 -5.23 4.00
CA ASP A 54 8.70 -4.15 4.99
C ASP A 54 7.40 -3.37 4.75
N PRO A 55 6.50 -3.25 5.75
CA PRO A 55 5.34 -2.37 5.63
C PRO A 55 5.80 -0.94 5.37
N LEU A 56 5.15 -0.29 4.40
CA LEU A 56 5.45 1.08 4.01
C LEU A 56 4.23 1.68 3.30
N HIS A 57 3.08 1.67 3.99
CA HIS A 57 1.80 2.13 3.47
C HIS A 57 1.89 3.57 3.00
N LEU A 58 1.38 3.86 1.81
CA LEU A 58 1.27 5.24 1.31
C LEU A 58 -0.03 5.83 1.83
N VAL A 59 0.05 6.99 2.48
CA VAL A 59 -1.07 7.63 3.19
C VAL A 59 -1.19 9.07 2.71
N MET A 60 -2.39 9.51 2.39
CA MET A 60 -2.66 10.88 1.99
C MET A 60 -3.63 11.55 2.93
N ARG A 61 -3.29 12.77 3.36
CA ARG A 61 -4.11 13.58 4.24
C ARG A 61 -4.48 14.92 3.61
N ASP A 62 -5.66 15.43 3.92
CA ASP A 62 -6.01 16.82 3.61
C ASP A 62 -5.34 17.81 4.59
N ASP A 63 -5.49 19.10 4.34
CA ASP A 63 -4.95 20.16 5.22
C ASP A 63 -5.47 20.09 6.67
N GLY A 64 -6.62 19.44 6.90
CA GLY A 64 -7.16 19.18 8.23
C GLY A 64 -6.55 17.96 8.92
N GLY A 65 -5.60 17.28 8.27
CA GLY A 65 -4.97 16.04 8.75
C GLY A 65 -5.85 14.81 8.58
N LYS A 66 -7.01 14.91 7.94
CA LYS A 66 -7.92 13.77 7.76
C LYS A 66 -7.35 12.84 6.70
N LEU A 67 -7.38 11.54 6.99
CA LEU A 67 -7.03 10.50 6.02
C LEU A 67 -8.04 10.49 4.86
N ILE A 68 -7.58 10.77 3.64
CA ILE A 68 -8.43 10.86 2.44
C ILE A 68 -8.13 9.79 1.40
N ALA A 69 -6.92 9.22 1.39
CA ALA A 69 -6.58 8.09 0.56
C ALA A 69 -5.41 7.28 1.16
N ALA A 70 -5.32 6.02 0.79
CA ALA A 70 -4.19 5.17 1.17
C ALA A 70 -3.94 4.07 0.14
N MET A 71 -2.76 3.46 0.21
CA MET A 71 -2.39 2.29 -0.56
C MET A 71 -1.62 1.32 0.33
N PRO A 72 -2.09 0.08 0.49
CA PRO A 72 -1.30 -1.01 1.04
C PRO A 72 -0.04 -1.16 0.21
N HIS A 73 1.10 -0.85 0.82
CA HIS A 73 2.36 -0.66 0.11
C HIS A 73 3.52 -1.16 0.96
N TYR A 74 4.50 -1.76 0.29
CA TYR A 74 5.58 -2.49 0.93
C TYR A 74 6.90 -2.26 0.20
N LEU A 75 7.99 -2.28 0.95
CA LEU A 75 9.33 -2.43 0.39
C LEU A 75 9.68 -3.92 0.34
N LYS A 76 10.08 -4.40 -0.84
CA LYS A 76 10.40 -5.81 -1.11
C LYS A 76 11.88 -6.01 -1.37
N HIS A 77 12.49 -6.92 -0.62
CA HIS A 77 13.91 -7.28 -0.76
C HIS A 77 14.17 -8.49 -1.66
N HIS A 78 13.11 -9.22 -2.02
CA HIS A 78 13.12 -10.34 -2.96
C HIS A 78 11.71 -10.56 -3.50
N SER A 79 11.57 -11.32 -4.59
CA SER A 79 10.25 -11.59 -5.18
C SER A 79 9.45 -12.73 -4.53
N TYR A 80 10.00 -13.45 -3.56
CA TYR A 80 9.23 -14.49 -2.85
C TYR A 80 8.01 -13.93 -2.13
N GLY A 81 6.93 -14.73 -2.10
CA GLY A 81 5.65 -14.36 -1.49
C GLY A 81 4.76 -13.47 -2.37
N GLU A 82 5.25 -13.03 -3.52
CA GLU A 82 4.45 -12.37 -4.55
C GLU A 82 3.77 -13.41 -5.44
N TYR A 83 2.61 -13.04 -5.99
CA TYR A 83 1.92 -13.84 -7.01
C TYR A 83 2.25 -13.39 -8.44
N ILE A 84 3.23 -12.50 -8.59
CA ILE A 84 3.82 -12.09 -9.87
C ILE A 84 5.23 -12.68 -9.91
N PHE A 85 5.48 -13.57 -10.88
CA PHE A 85 6.76 -14.27 -11.02
C PHE A 85 7.76 -13.44 -11.83
N ASP A 86 8.27 -12.34 -11.28
CA ASP A 86 9.22 -11.44 -11.94
C ASP A 86 10.70 -11.82 -11.75
N HIS A 87 11.00 -13.03 -11.23
CA HIS A 87 12.36 -13.48 -10.97
C HIS A 87 13.28 -13.43 -12.20
N SER A 88 12.77 -13.77 -13.39
CA SER A 88 13.55 -13.72 -14.63
C SER A 88 13.93 -12.28 -15.01
N TRP A 89 13.01 -11.34 -14.79
CA TRP A 89 13.22 -9.92 -15.01
C TRP A 89 14.23 -9.34 -14.02
N ALA A 90 14.04 -9.62 -12.72
CA ALA A 90 14.95 -9.21 -11.67
C ALA A 90 16.39 -9.69 -11.95
N ASN A 91 16.54 -10.97 -12.30
CA ASN A 91 17.83 -11.57 -12.63
C ASN A 91 18.47 -10.92 -13.87
N GLY A 92 17.70 -10.68 -14.92
CA GLY A 92 18.19 -10.02 -16.14
C GLY A 92 18.68 -8.60 -15.86
N PHE A 93 17.89 -7.81 -15.13
CA PHE A 93 18.23 -6.43 -14.79
C PHE A 93 19.46 -6.34 -13.89
N MET A 94 19.56 -7.21 -12.87
CA MET A 94 20.74 -7.25 -11.99
C MET A 94 22.00 -7.69 -12.74
N ARG A 95 21.90 -8.64 -13.68
CA ARG A 95 23.03 -9.03 -14.55
C ARG A 95 23.50 -7.90 -15.47
N ALA A 96 22.60 -6.99 -15.83
CA ALA A 96 22.94 -5.77 -16.57
C ALA A 96 23.54 -4.66 -15.69
N GLY A 97 23.76 -4.93 -14.39
CA GLY A 97 24.35 -3.99 -13.42
C GLY A 97 23.34 -3.12 -12.68
N GLY A 98 22.03 -3.36 -12.85
CA GLY A 98 20.99 -2.63 -12.15
C GLY A 98 20.76 -3.11 -10.71
N GLN A 99 20.14 -2.27 -9.88
CA GLN A 99 19.68 -2.63 -8.54
C GLN A 99 18.17 -2.83 -8.56
N TYR A 100 17.72 -4.08 -8.64
CA TYR A 100 16.29 -4.40 -8.69
C TYR A 100 15.62 -4.34 -7.32
N TYR A 101 16.37 -4.66 -6.26
CA TYR A 101 15.90 -4.63 -4.89
C TYR A 101 16.68 -3.58 -4.07
N PRO A 102 16.07 -3.00 -3.02
CA PRO A 102 14.66 -3.18 -2.70
C PRO A 102 13.74 -2.49 -3.72
N LYS A 103 12.56 -3.08 -3.96
CA LYS A 103 11.52 -2.50 -4.84
C LYS A 103 10.29 -2.09 -4.04
N MET A 104 9.60 -1.06 -4.51
CA MET A 104 8.32 -0.65 -3.98
C MET A 104 7.18 -1.48 -4.61
N LEU A 105 6.27 -1.99 -3.78
CA LEU A 105 5.19 -2.86 -4.22
C LEU A 105 3.86 -2.48 -3.56
N ALA A 106 2.89 -2.13 -4.40
CA ALA A 106 1.49 -2.01 -4.02
C ALA A 106 0.77 -3.36 -4.15
N ALA A 107 0.65 -4.11 -3.06
CA ALA A 107 0.06 -5.44 -3.06
C ALA A 107 -0.55 -5.77 -1.70
N ILE A 108 -1.23 -6.92 -1.61
CA ILE A 108 -1.57 -7.52 -0.32
C ILE A 108 -0.71 -8.77 -0.17
N PRO A 109 0.12 -8.86 0.89
CA PRO A 109 1.00 -9.99 1.11
C PRO A 109 0.23 -11.32 1.15
N PHE A 110 0.78 -12.35 0.49
CA PHE A 110 0.28 -13.72 0.52
C PHE A 110 -1.21 -13.90 0.16
N THR A 111 -1.78 -12.95 -0.58
CA THR A 111 -3.21 -12.91 -0.89
C THR A 111 -3.42 -12.79 -2.40
N PRO A 112 -3.71 -13.89 -3.12
CA PRO A 112 -3.96 -13.89 -4.56
C PRO A 112 -5.40 -13.44 -4.89
N ALA A 113 -5.91 -12.45 -4.17
CA ALA A 113 -7.24 -11.90 -4.37
C ALA A 113 -7.16 -10.58 -5.14
N THR A 114 -8.08 -10.43 -6.10
CA THR A 114 -8.34 -9.13 -6.72
C THR A 114 -8.89 -8.17 -5.67
N GLY A 115 -8.66 -6.88 -5.86
CA GLY A 115 -9.08 -5.87 -4.91
C GLY A 115 -8.48 -4.50 -5.18
N PRO A 116 -8.97 -3.46 -4.49
CA PRO A 116 -8.40 -2.13 -4.62
C PRO A 116 -6.97 -2.12 -4.05
N ARG A 117 -6.09 -1.35 -4.71
CA ARG A 117 -4.78 -0.94 -4.16
C ARG A 117 -4.71 0.55 -3.90
N LEU A 118 -5.63 1.32 -4.47
CA LEU A 118 -5.84 2.72 -4.11
C LEU A 118 -7.19 2.82 -3.38
N LEU A 119 -7.13 3.11 -2.09
CA LEU A 119 -8.26 3.26 -1.18
C LEU A 119 -8.62 4.74 -1.12
N THR A 120 -9.87 5.08 -1.41
CA THR A 120 -10.36 6.47 -1.48
C THR A 120 -11.77 6.63 -0.89
N GLY A 121 -12.31 5.57 -0.29
CA GLY A 121 -13.65 5.51 0.25
C GLY A 121 -14.74 5.66 -0.81
N THR A 122 -15.87 6.22 -0.38
CA THR A 122 -17.00 6.58 -1.27
C THR A 122 -16.77 7.90 -2.00
N ALA A 123 -15.56 8.47 -1.96
CA ALA A 123 -15.26 9.72 -2.65
C ALA A 123 -15.61 9.56 -4.14
N THR A 124 -16.71 10.21 -4.52
CA THR A 124 -17.31 10.16 -5.85
C THR A 124 -16.25 10.47 -6.90
N GLY A 125 -16.36 9.89 -8.10
CA GLY A 125 -15.29 9.80 -9.11
C GLY A 125 -14.45 11.05 -9.40
N GLY A 126 -14.91 12.26 -9.04
CA GLY A 126 -14.11 13.50 -9.09
C GLY A 126 -12.83 13.47 -8.23
N ARG A 127 -12.89 13.04 -6.96
CA ARG A 127 -11.69 13.01 -6.08
C ARG A 127 -10.71 11.93 -6.52
N ARG A 128 -11.21 10.74 -6.88
CA ARG A 128 -10.37 9.67 -7.46
C ARG A 128 -9.68 10.12 -8.75
N GLN A 129 -10.37 10.87 -9.63
CA GLN A 129 -9.77 11.41 -10.85
C GLN A 129 -8.71 12.47 -10.56
N GLN A 130 -8.90 13.32 -9.55
CA GLN A 130 -7.88 14.30 -9.13
C GLN A 130 -6.62 13.59 -8.61
N LEU A 131 -6.78 12.52 -7.82
CA LEU A 131 -5.66 11.74 -7.29
C LEU A 131 -4.83 11.01 -8.37
N ILE A 132 -5.47 10.63 -9.48
CA ILE A 132 -4.80 9.97 -10.62
C ILE A 132 -4.10 10.97 -11.54
N ARG A 133 -4.55 12.24 -11.54
CA ARG A 133 -4.13 13.30 -12.48
C ARG A 133 -3.03 14.23 -11.95
N GLY A 134 -2.36 13.86 -10.86
CA GLY A 134 -1.29 14.65 -10.23
C GLY A 134 -0.44 15.45 -11.22
#